data_AF-A0A842J776-F1
#
_entry.id   AF-A0A842J776-F1
#
_cell.length_a   1.000
_cell.length_b   1.000
_cell.length_c   1.000
_cell.angle_alpha   90.00
_cell.angle_beta   90.00
_cell.angle_gamma   90.00
#
_symmetry.space_group_name_H-M   'P 1'
#
loop_
_entity.id
_entity.type
_entity.pdbx_description
1 polymer ?
#
loop_
_entity_poly.entity_id
_entity_poly.type
_entity_poly.pdbx_seq_one_letter_code
_entity_poly.pdbx_strand_id
1 'polypeptide(L)'
;MKFRKYKFKILAAVILFCAIFVRIVPDYSTSQGSSVVTIFSYYKYQKGYCLKENRALSNEELLQNAAINYFKRYHDYEILRNTIIDEHDIKNFGHSFYTASVSKLYLIGDFNEENWFDFLVENTDRKSFDYEIKDKTQIDISDLSKYFVYKDEILGFKKPIILSEEKNPLHGGKMFLEKSFLIKENKFFVNYARPGYISWYIELNNKEDLTKIKSKENLMRIKSGYENLESFNEVLAYTHMKHLRRKFLYDNCGNINFDIKVPARQELDMWIHGG
;
A
#
# COMPACT_ATOMS: atom_id res chain seq x y z
N MET A 1 -48.01 36.50 6.68
CA MET A 1 -47.68 35.07 6.39
C MET A 1 -47.36 34.73 4.93
N LYS A 2 -47.76 35.50 3.90
CA LYS A 2 -47.47 35.17 2.48
C LYS A 2 -45.98 35.29 2.09
N PHE A 3 -45.26 36.30 2.57
CA PHE A 3 -43.84 36.52 2.24
C PHE A 3 -42.90 35.37 2.65
N ARG A 4 -43.18 34.71 3.78
CA ARG A 4 -42.37 33.59 4.29
C ARG A 4 -42.48 32.35 3.40
N LYS A 5 -43.67 32.08 2.82
CA LYS A 5 -43.92 30.97 1.87
C LYS A 5 -43.19 31.18 0.54
N TYR A 6 -43.16 32.39 -0.01
CA TYR A 6 -42.43 32.68 -1.26
C TYR A 6 -40.92 32.59 -1.07
N LYS A 7 -40.36 33.08 0.05
CA LYS A 7 -38.95 32.89 0.39
C LYS A 7 -38.55 31.41 0.46
N PHE A 8 -39.41 30.57 1.05
CA PHE A 8 -39.17 29.12 1.12
C PHE A 8 -39.23 28.44 -0.25
N LYS A 9 -40.19 28.82 -1.11
CA LYS A 9 -40.28 28.29 -2.48
C LYS A 9 -39.09 28.69 -3.35
N ILE A 10 -38.63 29.94 -3.25
CA ILE A 10 -37.46 30.41 -3.97
C ILE A 10 -36.21 29.68 -3.49
N LEU A 11 -36.04 29.52 -2.16
CA LEU A 11 -34.92 28.77 -1.60
C LEU A 11 -34.93 27.30 -2.07
N ALA A 12 -36.10 26.64 -2.07
CA ALA A 12 -36.25 25.28 -2.56
C ALA A 12 -35.91 25.16 -4.05
N ALA A 13 -36.34 26.12 -4.88
CA ALA A 13 -36.01 26.15 -6.29
C ALA A 13 -34.50 26.35 -6.54
N VAL A 14 -33.85 27.22 -5.76
CA VAL A 14 -32.40 27.44 -5.83
C VAL A 14 -31.64 26.17 -5.44
N ILE A 15 -32.03 25.49 -4.35
CA ILE A 15 -31.39 24.24 -3.92
C ILE A 15 -31.56 23.15 -4.99
N LEU A 16 -32.76 23.01 -5.55
CA LEU A 16 -33.03 22.05 -6.63
C LEU A 16 -32.19 22.36 -7.87
N PHE A 17 -32.07 23.63 -8.24
CA PHE A 17 -31.24 24.05 -9.35
C PHE A 17 -29.76 23.75 -9.09
N CYS A 18 -29.23 24.07 -7.90
CA CYS A 18 -27.87 23.72 -7.51
C CYS A 18 -27.60 22.21 -7.59
N ALA A 19 -28.56 21.36 -7.17
CA ALA A 19 -28.42 19.91 -7.26
C ALA A 19 -28.28 19.40 -8.71
N ILE A 20 -28.82 20.12 -9.70
CA ILE A 20 -28.68 19.76 -11.12
C ILE A 20 -27.24 19.98 -11.62
N PHE A 21 -26.57 21.04 -11.16
CA PHE A 21 -25.23 21.42 -11.64
C PHE A 21 -24.08 20.83 -10.85
N VAL A 22 -24.35 20.21 -9.70
CA VAL A 22 -23.33 19.68 -8.81
C VAL A 22 -23.33 18.16 -8.85
N ARG A 23 -22.14 17.56 -8.91
CA ARG A 23 -21.90 16.11 -8.91
C ARG A 23 -20.81 15.78 -7.90
N ILE A 24 -20.74 14.52 -7.50
CA ILE A 24 -19.69 14.01 -6.62
C ILE A 24 -18.80 13.09 -7.45
N VAL A 25 -17.49 13.25 -7.32
CA VAL A 25 -16.48 12.38 -7.92
C VAL A 25 -15.52 11.86 -6.84
N PRO A 26 -14.89 10.70 -7.03
CA PRO A 26 -13.80 10.26 -6.18
C PRO A 26 -12.66 11.30 -6.14
N ASP A 27 -12.16 11.57 -4.95
CA ASP A 27 -10.98 12.37 -4.68
C ASP A 27 -10.35 11.85 -3.39
N TYR A 28 -9.47 10.85 -3.53
CA TYR A 28 -8.88 10.14 -2.40
C TYR A 28 -7.72 10.88 -1.75
N SER A 29 -7.38 12.07 -2.26
CA SER A 29 -6.48 12.99 -1.56
C SER A 29 -7.17 13.71 -0.39
N THR A 30 -8.50 13.71 -0.35
CA THR A 30 -9.29 14.34 0.70
C THR A 30 -9.67 13.33 1.78
N SER A 31 -9.90 13.81 3.00
CA SER A 31 -10.38 12.98 4.11
C SER A 31 -11.76 12.37 3.88
N GLN A 32 -12.58 12.95 2.99
CA GLN A 32 -13.91 12.45 2.61
C GLN A 32 -13.85 11.41 1.48
N GLY A 33 -12.70 11.25 0.82
CA GLY A 33 -12.53 10.36 -0.33
C GLY A 33 -13.33 10.78 -1.58
N SER A 34 -13.91 11.98 -1.57
CA SER A 34 -14.74 12.50 -2.65
C SER A 34 -14.74 14.02 -2.67
N SER A 35 -15.03 14.59 -3.84
CA SER A 35 -15.11 16.03 -4.05
C SER A 35 -16.40 16.39 -4.77
N VAL A 36 -16.94 17.54 -4.40
CA VAL A 36 -18.14 18.13 -4.97
C VAL A 36 -17.72 19.03 -6.13
N VAL A 37 -18.14 18.69 -7.34
CA VAL A 37 -17.70 19.33 -8.59
C VAL A 37 -18.87 19.80 -9.42
N THR A 38 -18.63 20.74 -10.34
CA THR A 38 -19.64 21.16 -11.32
C THR A 38 -19.87 20.08 -12.38
N ILE A 39 -20.98 20.18 -13.10
CA ILE A 39 -21.33 19.26 -14.19
C ILE A 39 -20.25 19.21 -15.29
N PHE A 40 -19.59 20.34 -15.58
CA PHE A 40 -18.50 20.40 -16.56
C PHE A 40 -17.27 19.63 -16.09
N SER A 41 -16.88 19.81 -14.82
CA SER A 41 -15.78 19.05 -14.22
C SER A 41 -16.12 17.57 -14.13
N TYR A 42 -17.37 17.22 -13.85
CA TYR A 42 -17.83 15.83 -13.89
C TYR A 42 -17.65 15.18 -15.26
N TYR A 43 -18.01 15.87 -16.35
CA TYR A 43 -17.77 15.36 -17.71
C TYR A 43 -16.28 15.21 -18.04
N LYS A 44 -15.42 16.12 -17.56
CA LYS A 44 -13.96 15.95 -17.68
C LYS A 44 -13.48 14.71 -16.92
N TYR A 45 -13.95 14.53 -15.68
CA TYR A 45 -13.61 13.37 -14.86
C TYR A 45 -14.03 12.06 -15.54
N GLN A 46 -15.23 11.99 -16.12
CA GLN A 46 -15.68 10.80 -16.86
C GLN A 46 -14.80 10.48 -18.08
N LYS A 47 -14.08 11.46 -18.63
CA LYS A 47 -13.10 11.29 -19.71
C LYS A 47 -11.69 10.95 -19.21
N GLY A 48 -11.51 10.64 -17.92
CA GLY A 48 -10.22 10.27 -17.34
C GLY A 48 -9.35 11.45 -16.90
N TYR A 49 -9.89 12.67 -16.84
CA TYR A 49 -9.10 13.82 -16.38
C TYR A 49 -8.81 13.73 -14.88
N CYS A 50 -7.55 13.94 -14.51
CA CYS A 50 -7.21 14.43 -13.19
C CYS A 50 -7.66 15.89 -13.09
N LEU A 51 -8.67 16.17 -12.25
CA LEU A 51 -9.26 17.51 -12.18
C LEU A 51 -8.31 18.55 -11.59
N LYS A 52 -7.40 18.15 -10.71
CA LYS A 52 -6.40 19.05 -10.11
C LYS A 52 -5.35 19.51 -11.12
N GLU A 53 -4.95 18.62 -12.03
CA GLU A 53 -3.98 18.92 -13.09
C GLU A 53 -4.66 19.40 -14.38
N ASN A 54 -5.99 19.34 -14.46
CA ASN A 54 -6.80 19.71 -15.62
C ASN A 54 -6.34 19.04 -16.93
N ARG A 55 -5.87 17.79 -16.85
CA ARG A 55 -5.46 16.94 -17.98
C ARG A 55 -5.71 15.48 -17.68
N ALA A 56 -5.72 14.64 -18.72
CA ALA A 56 -5.61 13.19 -18.55
C ALA A 56 -4.15 12.83 -18.29
N LEU A 57 -3.92 11.86 -17.41
CA LEU A 57 -2.60 11.27 -17.15
C LEU A 57 -2.39 10.07 -18.06
N SER A 58 -1.13 9.81 -18.46
CA SER A 58 -0.78 8.52 -19.06
C SER A 58 -0.92 7.38 -18.03
N ASN A 59 -1.00 6.13 -18.49
CA ASN A 59 -1.01 4.97 -17.59
C ASN A 59 0.24 4.93 -16.70
N GLU A 60 1.40 5.31 -17.24
CA GLU A 60 2.65 5.39 -16.50
C GLU A 60 2.57 6.44 -15.39
N GLU A 61 2.17 7.68 -15.71
CA GLU A 61 2.03 8.77 -14.74
C GLU A 61 1.04 8.39 -13.62
N LEU A 62 -0.08 7.79 -14.01
CA LEU A 62 -1.11 7.33 -13.09
C LEU A 62 -0.59 6.23 -12.14
N LEU A 63 0.16 5.26 -12.67
CA LEU A 63 0.80 4.21 -11.87
C LEU A 63 1.86 4.77 -10.92
N GLN A 64 2.71 5.70 -11.40
CA GLN A 64 3.73 6.34 -10.56
C GLN A 64 3.07 7.11 -9.42
N ASN A 65 2.03 7.89 -9.72
CA ASN A 65 1.27 8.62 -8.70
C ASN A 65 0.64 7.66 -7.68
N ALA A 66 0.03 6.56 -8.13
CA ALA A 66 -0.58 5.55 -7.26
C ALA A 66 0.43 4.81 -6.39
N ALA A 67 1.59 4.45 -6.94
CA ALA A 67 2.68 3.83 -6.19
C ALA A 67 3.26 4.78 -5.13
N ILE A 68 3.55 6.04 -5.49
CA ILE A 68 4.01 7.05 -4.52
C ILE A 68 2.95 7.28 -3.45
N ASN A 69 1.67 7.37 -3.83
CA ASN A 69 0.58 7.52 -2.88
C ASN A 69 0.49 6.32 -1.94
N TYR A 70 0.68 5.08 -2.42
CA TYR A 70 0.75 3.89 -1.57
C TYR A 70 1.79 4.02 -0.46
N PHE A 71 3.03 4.39 -0.78
CA PHE A 71 4.08 4.54 0.23
C PHE A 71 3.76 5.66 1.23
N LYS A 72 3.23 6.80 0.76
CA LYS A 72 2.80 7.90 1.65
C LYS A 72 1.68 7.46 2.60
N ARG A 73 0.64 6.82 2.08
CA ARG A 73 -0.50 6.35 2.88
C ARG A 73 -0.09 5.26 3.86
N TYR A 74 0.84 4.39 3.48
CA TYR A 74 1.38 3.39 4.38
C TYR A 74 2.20 4.01 5.53
N HIS A 75 3.02 5.03 5.22
CA HIS A 75 3.74 5.80 6.23
C HIS A 75 2.79 6.53 7.19
N ASP A 76 1.75 7.20 6.65
CA ASP A 76 0.70 7.84 7.47
C ASP A 76 0.00 6.83 8.39
N TYR A 77 -0.23 5.62 7.89
CA TYR A 77 -0.82 4.51 8.66
C TYR A 77 0.07 4.11 9.83
N GLU A 78 1.37 3.91 9.62
CA GLU A 78 2.29 3.52 10.68
C GLU A 78 2.39 4.60 11.76
N ILE A 79 2.47 5.88 11.37
CA ILE A 79 2.42 7.00 12.32
C ILE A 79 1.13 6.95 13.14
N LEU A 80 -0.02 6.80 12.48
CA LEU A 80 -1.30 6.76 13.16
C LEU A 80 -1.41 5.55 14.10
N ARG A 81 -1.01 4.36 13.64
CA ARG A 81 -0.97 3.11 14.43
C ARG A 81 -0.15 3.31 15.69
N ASN A 82 1.08 3.82 15.56
CA ASN A 82 1.96 4.05 16.71
C ASN A 82 1.33 5.05 17.69
N THR A 83 0.79 6.16 17.16
CA THR A 83 0.17 7.22 17.97
C THR A 83 -0.99 6.69 18.82
N ILE A 84 -1.91 5.92 18.23
CA ILE A 84 -3.08 5.42 18.99
C ILE A 84 -2.71 4.35 20.02
N ILE A 85 -1.65 3.57 19.77
CA ILE A 85 -1.15 2.58 20.73
C ILE A 85 -0.44 3.31 21.89
N ASP A 86 0.42 4.27 21.58
CA ASP A 86 1.09 5.09 22.60
C ASP A 86 0.07 5.84 23.49
N GLU A 87 -0.94 6.47 22.88
CA GLU A 87 -2.01 7.15 23.60
C GLU A 87 -2.79 6.19 24.51
N HIS A 88 -3.07 4.98 24.04
CA HIS A 88 -3.71 3.93 24.83
C HIS A 88 -2.84 3.53 26.04
N ASP A 89 -1.57 3.25 25.81
CA ASP A 89 -0.69 2.74 26.86
C ASP A 89 -0.42 3.80 27.92
N ILE A 90 -0.14 5.04 27.51
CA ILE A 90 0.03 6.17 28.45
C ILE A 90 -1.23 6.37 29.28
N LYS A 91 -2.41 6.30 28.67
CA LYS A 91 -3.69 6.49 29.38
C LYS A 91 -3.94 5.40 30.43
N ASN A 92 -3.60 4.15 30.16
CA ASN A 92 -3.93 3.03 31.05
C ASN A 92 -2.79 2.65 32.01
N PHE A 93 -1.54 2.91 31.64
CA PHE A 93 -0.36 2.43 32.36
C PHE A 93 0.62 3.56 32.74
N GLY A 94 0.36 4.81 32.32
CA GLY A 94 1.21 5.97 32.63
C GLY A 94 2.51 6.05 31.82
N HIS A 95 2.76 5.10 30.92
CA HIS A 95 3.89 5.07 30.01
C HIS A 95 3.55 4.22 28.77
N SER A 96 4.27 4.42 27.66
CA SER A 96 4.13 3.57 26.47
C SER A 96 5.03 2.33 26.58
N PHE A 97 4.49 1.16 26.23
CA PHE A 97 5.27 -0.05 26.00
C PHE A 97 5.67 -0.22 24.52
N TYR A 98 5.12 0.63 23.66
CA TYR A 98 5.20 0.48 22.23
C TYR A 98 6.29 1.37 21.65
N THR A 99 7.34 0.75 21.12
CA THR A 99 8.41 1.44 20.37
C THR A 99 8.53 0.82 18.98
N ALA A 100 7.51 1.00 18.14
CA ALA A 100 7.62 0.63 16.73
C ALA A 100 8.27 1.75 15.93
N SER A 101 9.26 1.40 15.12
CA SER A 101 9.84 2.31 14.14
C SER A 101 8.85 2.52 12.98
N VAL A 102 8.92 3.70 12.37
CA VAL A 102 8.27 3.95 11.10
C VAL A 102 9.15 3.42 9.98
N SER A 103 8.55 2.73 9.02
CA SER A 103 9.28 2.10 7.94
C SER A 103 10.07 3.10 7.11
N LYS A 104 11.27 2.68 6.70
CA LYS A 104 12.16 3.37 5.77
C LYS A 104 12.27 2.60 4.46
N LEU A 105 12.67 3.30 3.40
CA LEU A 105 12.92 2.71 2.09
C LEU A 105 14.41 2.48 1.89
N TYR A 106 14.77 1.27 1.49
CA TYR A 106 16.13 0.87 1.20
C TYR A 106 16.24 0.38 -0.24
N LEU A 107 17.03 1.09 -1.04
CA LEU A 107 17.44 0.65 -2.37
C LEU A 107 18.53 -0.42 -2.21
N ILE A 108 18.33 -1.57 -2.84
CA ILE A 108 19.20 -2.74 -2.70
C ILE A 108 19.96 -2.97 -4.01
N GLY A 109 21.27 -3.21 -3.91
CA GLY A 109 22.12 -3.52 -5.06
C GLY A 109 22.60 -4.96 -5.15
N ASP A 110 22.46 -5.75 -4.08
CA ASP A 110 23.00 -7.11 -4.01
C ASP A 110 22.27 -8.12 -4.94
N PHE A 111 21.03 -7.82 -5.34
CA PHE A 111 20.20 -8.68 -6.20
C PHE A 111 19.19 -7.85 -7.03
N ASN A 112 18.46 -8.51 -7.92
CA ASN A 112 17.48 -7.91 -8.84
C ASN A 112 16.28 -8.86 -9.12
N GLU A 113 15.40 -8.48 -10.04
CA GLU A 113 14.21 -9.25 -10.45
C GLU A 113 14.53 -10.70 -10.88
N GLU A 114 15.68 -10.95 -11.50
CA GLU A 114 16.01 -12.27 -12.05
C GLU A 114 16.54 -13.24 -10.99
N ASN A 115 17.24 -12.73 -9.97
CA ASN A 115 17.95 -13.55 -9.00
C ASN A 115 17.54 -13.35 -7.54
N TRP A 116 16.56 -12.49 -7.23
CA TRP A 116 16.17 -12.19 -5.85
C TRP A 116 15.87 -13.44 -5.03
N PHE A 117 15.16 -14.41 -5.60
CA PHE A 117 14.71 -15.57 -4.85
C PHE A 117 15.88 -16.49 -4.51
N ASP A 118 16.71 -16.80 -5.50
CA ASP A 118 17.88 -17.66 -5.34
C ASP A 118 18.88 -16.99 -4.39
N PHE A 119 19.08 -15.67 -4.52
CA PHE A 119 19.88 -14.88 -3.59
C PHE A 119 19.39 -15.03 -2.14
N LEU A 120 18.09 -14.86 -1.89
CA LEU A 120 17.54 -15.03 -0.53
C LEU A 120 17.73 -16.46 -0.04
N VAL A 121 17.50 -17.48 -0.87
CA VAL A 121 17.67 -18.89 -0.49
C VAL A 121 19.12 -19.22 -0.14
N GLU A 122 20.08 -18.75 -0.93
CA GLU A 122 21.51 -19.02 -0.74
C GLU A 122 22.10 -18.26 0.46
N ASN A 123 21.59 -17.08 0.75
CA ASN A 123 22.13 -16.18 1.79
C ASN A 123 21.34 -16.20 3.10
N THR A 124 20.32 -17.06 3.24
CA THR A 124 19.65 -17.25 4.54
C THR A 124 20.39 -18.31 5.34
N ASP A 125 20.96 -17.94 6.49
CA ASP A 125 21.53 -18.91 7.43
C ASP A 125 20.44 -19.66 8.21
N ARG A 126 20.81 -20.79 8.81
CA ARG A 126 19.88 -21.75 9.45
C ARG A 126 19.23 -21.25 10.75
N LYS A 127 19.47 -20.02 11.23
CA LYS A 127 18.96 -19.57 12.53
C LYS A 127 18.41 -18.14 12.56
N SER A 128 18.78 -17.30 11.60
CA SER A 128 18.23 -15.95 11.46
C SER A 128 18.60 -15.43 10.07
N PHE A 129 17.79 -14.55 9.47
CA PHE A 129 18.19 -13.84 8.26
C PHE A 129 19.29 -12.80 8.59
N ASP A 130 20.41 -13.23 9.17
CA ASP A 130 21.51 -12.38 9.66
C ASP A 130 22.39 -11.87 8.53
N TYR A 131 22.06 -12.22 7.28
CA TYR A 131 22.69 -11.60 6.14
C TYR A 131 22.43 -10.09 6.16
N GLU A 132 23.50 -9.35 6.35
CA GLU A 132 23.48 -7.91 6.18
C GLU A 132 23.67 -7.57 4.69
N ILE A 133 22.65 -6.91 4.11
CA ILE A 133 22.76 -6.32 2.77
C ILE A 133 23.96 -5.37 2.74
N LYS A 134 24.88 -5.63 1.80
CA LYS A 134 26.12 -4.89 1.63
C LYS A 134 25.90 -3.61 0.83
N ASP A 135 25.26 -3.71 -0.33
CA ASP A 135 24.85 -2.55 -1.11
C ASP A 135 23.41 -2.16 -0.76
N LYS A 136 23.26 -1.34 0.29
CA LYS A 136 22.00 -0.70 0.68
C LYS A 136 22.14 0.81 0.80
N THR A 137 21.18 1.52 0.23
CA THR A 137 21.07 2.98 0.38
C THR A 137 19.68 3.34 0.86
N GLN A 138 19.58 4.08 1.98
CA GLN A 138 18.29 4.62 2.42
C GLN A 138 17.87 5.76 1.48
N ILE A 139 16.61 5.78 1.07
CA ILE A 139 16.04 6.81 0.19
C ILE A 139 14.74 7.37 0.77
N ASP A 140 14.34 8.55 0.30
CA ASP A 140 13.08 9.19 0.67
C ASP A 140 11.94 8.87 -0.31
N ILE A 141 10.71 8.87 0.19
CA ILE A 141 9.50 8.66 -0.64
C ILE A 141 9.41 9.69 -1.78
N SER A 142 9.88 10.92 -1.56
CA SER A 142 9.90 11.98 -2.58
C SER A 142 10.81 11.68 -3.76
N ASP A 143 11.78 10.77 -3.58
CA ASP A 143 12.76 10.42 -4.60
C ASP A 143 12.39 9.15 -5.38
N LEU A 144 11.31 8.46 -5.01
CA LEU A 144 10.88 7.21 -5.65
C LEU A 144 10.72 7.31 -7.17
N SER A 145 10.27 8.47 -7.67
CA SER A 145 10.09 8.69 -9.11
C SER A 145 11.37 8.48 -9.94
N LYS A 146 12.54 8.69 -9.33
CA LYS A 146 13.86 8.51 -9.96
C LYS A 146 14.20 7.03 -10.22
N TYR A 147 13.53 6.12 -9.52
CA TYR A 147 13.88 4.69 -9.51
C TYR A 147 12.87 3.80 -10.22
N PHE A 148 11.72 4.37 -10.62
CA PHE A 148 10.72 3.60 -11.33
C PHE A 148 11.21 3.12 -12.69
N VAL A 149 10.79 1.92 -13.06
CA VAL A 149 10.84 1.39 -14.41
C VAL A 149 9.42 1.01 -14.81
N TYR A 150 8.99 1.45 -15.99
CA TYR A 150 7.69 1.13 -16.57
C TYR A 150 7.89 0.34 -17.85
N LYS A 151 7.32 -0.86 -17.91
CA LYS A 151 7.41 -1.76 -19.06
C LYS A 151 6.20 -2.67 -19.09
N ASP A 152 5.63 -2.87 -20.28
CA ASP A 152 4.51 -3.80 -20.51
C ASP A 152 3.31 -3.55 -19.58
N GLU A 153 2.96 -2.27 -19.37
CA GLU A 153 1.91 -1.80 -18.45
C GLU A 153 2.12 -2.12 -16.96
N ILE A 154 3.34 -2.51 -16.60
CA ILE A 154 3.76 -2.81 -15.23
C ILE A 154 4.79 -1.77 -14.79
N LEU A 155 4.62 -1.28 -13.58
CA LEU A 155 5.55 -0.37 -12.92
C LEU A 155 6.24 -1.10 -11.77
N GLY A 156 7.52 -0.84 -11.58
CA GLY A 156 8.24 -1.29 -10.40
C GLY A 156 9.62 -0.65 -10.33
N PHE A 157 10.59 -1.38 -9.80
CA PHE A 157 11.93 -0.86 -9.58
C PHE A 157 12.98 -1.78 -10.18
N LYS A 158 13.86 -1.22 -11.02
CA LYS A 158 14.98 -1.96 -11.63
C LYS A 158 15.95 -2.49 -10.58
N LYS A 159 16.19 -1.70 -9.53
CA LYS A 159 16.86 -2.15 -8.31
C LYS A 159 15.79 -2.40 -7.24
N PRO A 160 15.82 -3.53 -6.51
CA PRO A 160 14.84 -3.79 -5.48
C PRO A 160 14.77 -2.65 -4.46
N ILE A 161 13.58 -2.36 -3.98
CA ILE A 161 13.35 -1.46 -2.85
C ILE A 161 12.69 -2.25 -1.74
N ILE A 162 13.22 -2.15 -0.53
CA ILE A 162 12.60 -2.75 0.65
C ILE A 162 12.09 -1.66 1.57
N LEU A 163 10.81 -1.76 1.91
CA LEU A 163 10.17 -0.98 2.96
C LEU A 163 10.26 -1.77 4.27
N SER A 164 10.98 -1.26 5.26
CA SER A 164 11.17 -1.97 6.54
C SER A 164 11.27 -1.01 7.72
N GLU A 165 10.71 -1.45 8.85
CA GLU A 165 10.85 -0.84 10.17
C GLU A 165 12.25 -1.14 10.77
N GLU A 166 12.96 -2.14 10.26
CA GLU A 166 14.18 -2.67 10.85
C GLU A 166 15.47 -2.16 10.17
N LYS A 167 16.58 -2.16 10.92
CA LYS A 167 17.91 -1.81 10.39
C LYS A 167 18.38 -2.80 9.32
N ASN A 168 18.09 -4.08 9.51
CA ASN A 168 18.25 -5.09 8.47
C ASN A 168 16.89 -5.26 7.78
N PRO A 169 16.73 -4.73 6.55
CA PRO A 169 15.41 -4.62 5.92
C PRO A 169 14.83 -5.98 5.51
N LEU A 170 15.62 -7.06 5.54
CA LEU A 170 15.15 -8.41 5.23
C LEU A 170 14.27 -9.00 6.33
N HIS A 171 14.39 -8.52 7.56
CA HIS A 171 13.46 -8.86 8.64
C HIS A 171 12.22 -7.96 8.55
N GLY A 172 11.04 -8.58 8.49
CA GLY A 172 9.75 -7.88 8.44
C GLY A 172 9.45 -7.06 7.18
N GLY A 173 10.44 -6.86 6.29
CA GLY A 173 10.33 -5.96 5.16
C GLY A 173 9.39 -6.39 4.05
N LYS A 174 8.92 -5.40 3.29
CA LYS A 174 8.19 -5.58 2.03
C LYS A 174 9.11 -5.23 0.88
N MET A 175 9.41 -6.22 0.06
CA MET A 175 10.35 -6.10 -1.05
C MET A 175 9.63 -5.92 -2.37
N PHE A 176 9.89 -4.79 -3.02
CA PHE A 176 9.34 -4.39 -4.30
C PHE A 176 10.44 -4.53 -5.37
N LEU A 177 10.13 -5.24 -6.45
CA LEU A 177 11.03 -5.46 -7.60
C LEU A 177 10.39 -4.85 -8.88
N GLU A 178 10.71 -5.35 -10.07
CA GLU A 178 10.24 -4.76 -11.33
C GLU A 178 8.73 -4.93 -11.55
N LYS A 179 8.14 -6.00 -11.01
CA LYS A 179 6.72 -6.32 -11.18
C LYS A 179 5.88 -5.96 -9.95
N SER A 180 6.04 -4.73 -9.47
CA SER A 180 5.48 -4.31 -8.18
C SER A 180 4.10 -3.68 -8.27
N PHE A 181 3.75 -3.04 -9.38
CA PHE A 181 2.52 -2.26 -9.49
C PHE A 181 1.90 -2.42 -10.87
N LEU A 182 0.58 -2.58 -10.91
CA LEU A 182 -0.19 -2.63 -12.16
C LEU A 182 -1.61 -2.12 -11.92
N ILE A 183 -2.24 -1.64 -12.98
CA ILE A 183 -3.66 -1.32 -13.01
C ILE A 183 -4.36 -2.38 -13.84
N LYS A 184 -5.37 -3.05 -13.26
CA LYS A 184 -6.22 -4.03 -13.94
C LYS A 184 -7.64 -3.88 -13.44
N GLU A 185 -8.63 -3.95 -14.34
CA GLU A 185 -10.06 -3.85 -13.98
C GLU A 185 -10.38 -2.61 -13.12
N ASN A 186 -9.81 -1.45 -13.45
CA ASN A 186 -9.95 -0.19 -12.70
C ASN A 186 -9.53 -0.29 -11.22
N LYS A 187 -8.56 -1.16 -10.92
CA LYS A 187 -7.98 -1.30 -9.58
C LYS A 187 -6.47 -1.25 -9.66
N PHE A 188 -5.88 -0.59 -8.66
CA PHE A 188 -4.45 -0.50 -8.47
C PHE A 188 -4.00 -1.68 -7.61
N PHE A 189 -3.03 -2.44 -8.10
CA PHE A 189 -2.48 -3.60 -7.40
C PHE A 189 -1.05 -3.33 -6.94
N VAL A 190 -0.73 -3.90 -5.77
CA VAL A 190 0.57 -3.79 -5.13
C VAL A 190 1.12 -5.18 -4.86
N ASN A 191 2.18 -5.53 -5.56
CA ASN A 191 2.92 -6.77 -5.41
C ASN A 191 4.22 -6.52 -4.65
N TYR A 192 4.50 -7.38 -3.69
CA TYR A 192 5.76 -7.42 -2.98
C TYR A 192 6.02 -8.82 -2.41
N ALA A 193 7.29 -9.19 -2.39
CA ALA A 193 7.78 -10.34 -1.65
C ALA A 193 8.00 -9.97 -0.17
N ARG A 194 7.98 -10.97 0.72
CA ARG A 194 8.27 -10.79 2.15
C ARG A 194 9.49 -11.63 2.51
N PRO A 195 10.71 -11.05 2.54
CA PRO A 195 11.92 -11.82 2.83
C PRO A 195 11.86 -12.57 4.17
N GLY A 196 11.27 -11.98 5.21
CA GLY A 196 11.07 -12.67 6.49
C GLY A 196 10.21 -13.94 6.42
N TYR A 197 9.20 -14.01 5.55
CA TYR A 197 8.42 -15.25 5.35
C TYR A 197 9.22 -16.32 4.63
N ILE A 198 10.06 -15.91 3.67
CA ILE A 198 10.96 -16.81 2.95
C ILE A 198 11.97 -17.39 3.92
N SER A 199 12.57 -16.54 4.77
CA SER A 199 13.45 -16.94 5.86
C SER A 199 12.84 -18.06 6.72
N TRP A 200 11.60 -17.83 7.18
CA TRP A 200 10.90 -18.75 8.05
C TRP A 200 10.70 -20.13 7.40
N TYR A 201 10.30 -20.17 6.12
CA TYR A 201 10.16 -21.44 5.40
C TYR A 201 11.50 -22.11 5.08
N ILE A 202 12.59 -21.36 4.91
CA ILE A 202 13.93 -21.93 4.80
C ILE A 202 14.36 -22.58 6.11
N GLU A 203 14.09 -21.95 7.26
CA GLU A 203 14.37 -22.53 8.57
C GLU A 203 13.60 -23.86 8.77
N LEU A 204 12.31 -23.88 8.42
CA LEU A 204 11.48 -25.09 8.51
C LEU A 204 11.94 -26.22 7.58
N ASN A 205 12.47 -25.90 6.40
CA ASN A 205 13.04 -26.88 5.45
C ASN A 205 14.24 -27.65 6.03
N ASN A 206 14.95 -27.06 6.99
CA ASN A 206 16.14 -27.66 7.59
C ASN A 206 15.81 -28.60 8.78
N LYS A 207 14.53 -28.75 9.17
CA LYS A 207 14.07 -29.68 10.22
C LYS A 207 13.73 -31.06 9.60
N GLU A 208 14.12 -32.15 10.25
CA GLU A 208 13.91 -33.54 9.77
C GLU A 208 12.49 -34.07 10.07
N ASP A 209 11.46 -33.54 9.39
CA ASP A 209 10.09 -34.10 9.44
C ASP A 209 9.24 -33.68 8.21
N LEU A 210 8.00 -34.14 8.11
CA LEU A 210 6.95 -33.80 7.12
C LEU A 210 6.79 -32.29 6.89
N THR A 211 7.20 -31.46 7.86
CA THR A 211 7.28 -30.00 7.74
C THR A 211 8.14 -29.55 6.57
N LYS A 212 9.17 -30.34 6.19
CA LYS A 212 10.08 -30.04 5.09
C LYS A 212 9.41 -30.04 3.71
N ILE A 213 8.54 -31.02 3.42
CA ILE A 213 7.84 -31.11 2.13
C ILE A 213 6.95 -29.87 1.95
N LYS A 214 6.16 -29.53 2.97
CA LYS A 214 5.30 -28.34 2.97
C LYS A 214 6.11 -27.05 2.86
N SER A 215 7.31 -26.98 3.44
CA SER A 215 8.18 -25.80 3.36
C SER A 215 8.64 -25.51 1.93
N LYS A 216 9.12 -26.53 1.20
CA LYS A 216 9.56 -26.39 -0.19
C LYS A 216 8.42 -25.98 -1.12
N GLU A 217 7.24 -26.59 -0.95
CA GLU A 217 6.03 -26.20 -1.68
C GLU A 217 5.64 -24.74 -1.40
N ASN A 218 5.70 -24.31 -0.13
CA ASN A 218 5.41 -22.92 0.25
C ASN A 218 6.41 -21.92 -0.35
N LEU A 219 7.70 -22.25 -0.37
CA LEU A 219 8.72 -21.42 -1.02
C LEU A 219 8.45 -21.25 -2.53
N MET A 220 8.16 -22.35 -3.23
CA MET A 220 7.80 -22.30 -4.66
C MET A 220 6.51 -21.53 -4.89
N ARG A 221 5.53 -21.65 -3.99
CA ARG A 221 4.28 -20.87 -4.04
C ARG A 221 4.52 -19.38 -3.84
N ILE A 222 5.43 -18.99 -2.94
CA ILE A 222 5.81 -17.58 -2.77
C ILE A 222 6.46 -17.03 -4.03
N LYS A 223 7.43 -17.76 -4.62
CA LYS A 223 8.09 -17.37 -5.87
C LYS A 223 7.07 -17.22 -7.00
N SER A 224 6.28 -18.28 -7.23
CA SER A 224 5.26 -18.29 -8.28
C SER A 224 4.18 -17.23 -8.06
N GLY A 225 3.78 -16.98 -6.82
CA GLY A 225 2.80 -15.94 -6.50
C GLY A 225 3.31 -14.52 -6.76
N TYR A 226 4.62 -14.28 -6.61
CA TYR A 226 5.22 -13.00 -7.02
C TYR A 226 5.30 -12.88 -8.54
N GLU A 227 5.76 -13.93 -9.23
CA GLU A 227 5.99 -13.95 -10.68
C GLU A 227 4.69 -13.98 -11.49
N ASN A 228 3.63 -14.60 -10.96
CA ASN A 228 2.33 -14.70 -11.59
C ASN A 228 1.34 -13.68 -11.01
N LEU A 229 1.20 -12.57 -11.72
CA LEU A 229 0.32 -11.46 -11.35
C LEU A 229 -1.18 -11.80 -11.36
N GLU A 230 -1.60 -12.95 -11.89
CA GLU A 230 -3.00 -13.39 -11.85
C GLU A 230 -3.41 -13.99 -10.49
N SER A 231 -2.42 -14.38 -9.68
CA SER A 231 -2.63 -15.02 -8.37
C SER A 231 -3.00 -14.06 -7.23
N PHE A 232 -3.00 -12.73 -7.44
CA PHE A 232 -3.24 -11.73 -6.38
C PHE A 232 -4.61 -11.81 -5.70
N ASN A 233 -5.60 -12.47 -6.32
CA ASN A 233 -6.92 -12.58 -5.73
C ASN A 233 -6.97 -13.54 -4.53
N GLU A 234 -6.02 -14.48 -4.38
CA GLU A 234 -6.05 -15.48 -3.29
C GLU A 234 -5.48 -14.96 -1.95
N VAL A 235 -4.51 -14.04 -1.98
CA VAL A 235 -3.80 -13.56 -0.76
C VAL A 235 -4.68 -12.69 0.14
N LEU A 236 -5.75 -12.11 -0.39
CA LEU A 236 -6.69 -11.26 0.35
C LEU A 236 -7.64 -12.03 1.29
N ALA A 237 -7.78 -13.35 1.13
CA ALA A 237 -8.78 -14.13 1.85
C ALA A 237 -8.37 -14.52 3.28
N TYR A 238 -7.08 -14.48 3.62
CA TYR A 238 -6.56 -15.08 4.86
C TYR A 238 -6.08 -14.08 5.92
N THR A 239 -6.09 -12.78 5.63
CA THR A 239 -5.59 -11.77 6.59
C THR A 239 -6.74 -11.01 7.23
N HIS A 240 -6.94 -11.18 8.54
CA HIS A 240 -7.86 -10.34 9.33
C HIS A 240 -7.48 -8.85 9.30
N MET A 241 -6.25 -8.54 8.89
CA MET A 241 -5.67 -7.20 8.85
C MET A 241 -5.88 -6.50 7.50
N LYS A 242 -6.71 -5.43 7.49
CA LYS A 242 -7.00 -4.66 6.27
C LYS A 242 -5.81 -3.88 5.68
N HIS A 243 -4.74 -3.63 6.44
CA HIS A 243 -3.55 -2.93 5.93
C HIS A 243 -2.63 -3.81 5.07
N LEU A 244 -2.86 -5.14 5.06
CA LEU A 244 -2.15 -6.07 4.16
C LEU A 244 -2.77 -6.13 2.76
N ARG A 245 -3.81 -5.32 2.50
CA ARG A 245 -4.43 -5.19 1.19
C ARG A 245 -3.40 -4.86 0.12
N ARG A 246 -3.53 -5.56 -1.01
CA ARG A 246 -2.70 -5.42 -2.21
C ARG A 246 -3.50 -4.88 -3.40
N LYS A 247 -4.71 -4.37 -3.15
CA LYS A 247 -5.68 -3.99 -4.17
C LYS A 247 -6.48 -2.79 -3.70
N PHE A 248 -6.49 -1.72 -4.49
CA PHE A 248 -7.05 -0.42 -4.12
C PHE A 248 -7.88 0.16 -5.26
N LEU A 249 -8.93 0.90 -4.89
CA LEU A 249 -9.53 1.87 -5.81
C LEU A 249 -8.58 3.08 -5.90
N TYR A 250 -8.63 3.80 -7.01
CA TYR A 250 -7.87 5.02 -7.20
C TYR A 250 -8.72 6.05 -7.94
N ASP A 251 -8.37 7.33 -7.81
CA ASP A 251 -8.98 8.42 -8.58
C ASP A 251 -8.16 8.74 -9.84
N ASN A 252 -8.70 9.55 -10.74
CA ASN A 252 -8.01 9.89 -11.99
C ASN A 252 -6.68 10.64 -11.82
N CYS A 253 -6.31 11.04 -10.60
CA CYS A 253 -5.03 11.66 -10.28
C CYS A 253 -4.02 10.65 -9.69
N GLY A 254 -4.42 9.39 -9.49
CA GLY A 254 -3.59 8.35 -8.90
C GLY A 254 -3.58 8.38 -7.36
N ASN A 255 -4.50 9.05 -6.68
CA ASN A 255 -4.62 8.87 -5.24
C ASN A 255 -5.37 7.57 -4.95
N ILE A 256 -4.86 6.75 -4.03
CA ILE A 256 -5.47 5.45 -3.72
C ILE A 256 -6.44 5.57 -2.53
N ASN A 257 -7.53 4.82 -2.60
CA ASN A 257 -8.46 4.65 -1.49
C ASN A 257 -7.85 3.70 -0.44
N PHE A 258 -6.93 4.24 0.35
CA PHE A 258 -6.33 3.55 1.48
C PHE A 258 -6.84 4.19 2.77
N ASP A 259 -7.87 3.58 3.35
CA ASP A 259 -8.34 3.90 4.70
C ASP A 259 -7.31 3.40 5.73
N ILE A 260 -6.62 4.35 6.35
CA ILE A 260 -5.59 4.09 7.37
C ILE A 260 -6.19 3.96 8.78
N LYS A 261 -7.39 4.50 9.02
CA LYS A 261 -7.97 4.58 10.37
C LYS A 261 -8.49 3.23 10.85
N VAL A 262 -9.21 2.53 9.98
CA VAL A 262 -9.76 1.21 10.33
C VAL A 262 -8.64 0.22 10.64
N PRO A 263 -7.61 0.03 9.79
CA PRO A 263 -6.53 -0.89 10.11
C PRO A 263 -5.75 -0.49 11.36
N ALA A 264 -5.46 0.80 11.57
CA ALA A 264 -4.77 1.23 12.78
C ALA A 264 -5.56 0.82 14.05
N ARG A 265 -6.88 1.05 14.05
CA ARG A 265 -7.74 0.60 15.16
C ARG A 265 -7.77 -0.92 15.35
N GLN A 266 -7.68 -1.69 14.27
CA GLN A 266 -7.58 -3.15 14.37
C GLN A 266 -6.26 -3.58 15.03
N GLU A 267 -5.14 -2.90 14.75
CA GLU A 267 -3.87 -3.16 15.44
C GLU A 267 -3.97 -2.85 16.93
N LEU A 268 -4.60 -1.73 17.30
CA LEU A 268 -4.82 -1.42 18.72
C LEU A 268 -5.68 -2.49 19.40
N ASP A 269 -6.73 -2.97 18.74
CA ASP A 269 -7.59 -4.02 19.28
C ASP A 269 -6.82 -5.33 19.51
N MET A 270 -5.96 -5.73 18.56
CA MET A 270 -5.05 -6.86 18.70
C MET A 270 -4.01 -6.65 19.80
N TRP A 271 -3.47 -5.43 19.92
CA TRP A 271 -2.51 -5.05 20.96
C TRP A 271 -3.11 -5.21 22.36
N ILE A 272 -4.37 -4.82 22.53
CA ILE A 272 -5.08 -4.89 23.82
C ILE A 272 -5.47 -6.32 24.17
N HIS A 273 -6.04 -7.06 23.22
CA HIS A 273 -6.69 -8.34 23.52
C HIS A 273 -5.81 -9.57 23.27
N GLY A 274 -4.63 -9.39 22.66
CA GLY A 274 -3.83 -10.50 22.14
C GLY A 274 -4.48 -11.08 20.88
N GLY A 275 -3.72 -11.13 19.78
CA GLY A 275 -4.18 -11.72 18.53
C GLY A 275 -4.45 -13.22 18.60
#